data_AF-A0A651G2N6-F1
#
_entry.id   AF-A0A651G2N6-F1
#
_cell.length_a   1.000
_cell.length_b   1.000
_cell.length_c   1.000
_cell.angle_alpha   90.00
_cell.angle_beta   90.00
_cell.angle_gamma   90.00
#
_symmetry.space_group_name_H-M   'P 1'
#
loop_
_entity.id
_entity.type
_entity.pdbx_description
1 polymer ?
#
loop_
_entity_poly.entity_id
_entity_poly.type
_entity_poly.pdbx_seq_one_letter_code
_entity_poly.pdbx_strand_id
1 'polypeptide(L)'
;MHQPDRSVNAALKNPLPSQVGGSYRWFTGSLAYVLHRVTGLGLVFFIFFHILSVTKATSADPSHYDLMIRRMQEPDFKLGEIALYAALLFHGLNGMRILLIDFVLVNTHRNKMLFWACCWITVILLIAGTIPLLLHSNVQPFFTDTLPGGGN
;
A
#
# COMPACT_ATOMS: atom_id res chain seq x y z
N MET A 1 -29.16 -16.80 32.77
CA MET A 1 -27.92 -16.24 32.19
C MET A 1 -26.84 -16.29 33.26
N HIS A 2 -25.77 -17.07 33.06
CA HIS A 2 -24.64 -17.14 33.99
C HIS A 2 -23.72 -15.95 33.72
N GLN A 3 -23.51 -15.07 34.70
CA GLN A 3 -22.51 -14.01 34.57
C GLN A 3 -21.15 -14.55 35.04
N PRO A 4 -20.11 -14.49 34.19
CA PRO A 4 -18.77 -14.90 34.60
C PRO A 4 -18.28 -13.97 35.72
N ASP A 5 -17.66 -14.54 36.74
CA ASP A 5 -17.14 -13.78 37.87
C ASP A 5 -15.95 -12.93 37.42
N ARG A 6 -16.10 -11.60 37.45
CA ARG A 6 -15.04 -10.65 37.10
C ARG A 6 -14.24 -10.17 38.32
N SER A 7 -14.31 -10.91 39.43
CA SER A 7 -13.61 -10.54 40.65
C SER A 7 -12.09 -10.69 40.50
N VAL A 8 -11.32 -9.92 41.26
CA VAL A 8 -9.84 -10.08 41.34
C VAL A 8 -9.44 -11.52 41.72
N ASN A 9 -10.25 -12.19 42.54
CA ASN A 9 -10.04 -13.58 42.90
C ASN A 9 -10.21 -14.55 41.71
N ALA A 10 -11.06 -14.21 40.75
CA ALA A 10 -11.26 -14.99 39.52
C ALA A 10 -10.02 -14.91 38.61
N ALA A 11 -9.45 -13.71 38.47
CA ALA A 11 -8.22 -13.50 37.69
C ALA A 11 -7.01 -14.22 38.29
N LEU A 12 -6.96 -14.35 39.62
CA LEU A 12 -5.92 -15.12 40.31
C LEU A 12 -6.12 -16.64 40.18
N LYS A 13 -7.37 -17.11 40.12
CA LYS A 13 -7.70 -18.54 39.97
C LYS A 13 -7.56 -19.03 38.52
N ASN A 14 -7.82 -18.18 37.55
CA ASN A 14 -7.67 -18.46 36.12
C ASN A 14 -6.56 -17.57 35.52
N PRO A 15 -5.28 -17.88 35.79
CA PRO A 15 -4.19 -17.18 35.10
C PRO A 15 -4.35 -17.38 33.60
N LEU A 16 -4.32 -16.28 32.84
CA LEU A 16 -4.34 -16.35 31.39
C LEU A 16 -3.13 -17.18 30.93
N PRO A 17 -3.32 -18.17 30.04
CA PRO A 17 -2.19 -18.96 29.55
C PRO A 17 -1.17 -18.00 28.95
N SER A 18 0.04 -18.00 29.51
CA SER A 18 1.13 -17.16 29.00
C SER A 18 1.44 -17.60 27.58
N GLN A 19 1.04 -16.82 26.59
CA GLN A 19 1.38 -17.04 25.17
C GLN A 19 2.88 -16.73 24.89
N VAL A 20 3.72 -16.72 25.93
CA VAL A 20 5.15 -16.47 25.87
C VAL A 20 5.82 -17.76 25.40
N GLY A 21 5.99 -17.90 24.09
CA GLY A 21 6.72 -19.03 23.49
C GLY A 21 6.06 -19.71 22.28
N GLY A 22 4.92 -19.24 21.79
CA GLY A 22 4.32 -19.77 20.56
C GLY A 22 4.89 -19.11 19.30
N SER A 23 5.38 -19.90 18.34
CA SER A 23 5.68 -19.40 16.99
C SER A 23 4.38 -18.88 16.35
N TYR A 24 4.37 -17.61 15.93
CA TYR A 24 3.19 -17.01 15.33
C TYR A 24 2.85 -17.71 14.01
N ARG A 25 1.67 -18.33 13.94
CA ARG A 25 1.23 -19.05 12.76
C ARG A 25 0.69 -18.05 11.75
N TRP A 26 1.54 -17.65 10.80
CA TRP A 26 1.19 -16.71 9.73
C TRP A 26 0.04 -17.27 8.88
N PHE A 27 -1.18 -16.84 9.18
CA PHE A 27 -2.34 -17.10 8.36
C PHE A 27 -2.50 -16.02 7.30
N THR A 28 -3.15 -16.34 6.17
CA THR A 28 -3.35 -15.39 5.05
C THR A 28 -4.03 -14.10 5.51
N GLY A 29 -4.96 -14.18 6.47
CA GLY A 29 -5.61 -13.01 7.07
C GLY A 29 -4.66 -12.12 7.89
N SER A 30 -3.73 -12.71 8.64
CA SER A 30 -2.73 -11.98 9.42
C SER A 30 -1.77 -11.21 8.53
N LEU A 31 -1.32 -11.84 7.44
CA LEU A 31 -0.45 -11.19 6.45
C LEU A 31 -1.18 -10.05 5.76
N ALA A 32 -2.43 -10.25 5.34
CA ALA A 32 -3.25 -9.22 4.69
C ALA A 32 -3.43 -7.98 5.58
N TYR A 33 -3.62 -8.19 6.88
CA TYR A 33 -3.73 -7.13 7.86
C TYR A 33 -2.43 -6.32 8.01
N VAL A 34 -1.29 -7.00 8.14
CA VAL A 34 0.02 -6.33 8.25
C VAL A 34 0.31 -5.54 6.98
N LEU A 35 0.14 -6.17 5.82
CA LEU A 35 0.37 -5.51 4.53
C LEU A 35 -0.52 -4.27 4.37
N HIS A 36 -1.80 -4.32 4.78
CA HIS A 36 -2.70 -3.18 4.62
C HIS A 36 -2.27 -1.96 5.45
N ARG A 37 -1.72 -2.20 6.64
CA ARG A 37 -1.17 -1.14 7.49
C ARG A 37 0.13 -0.58 6.93
N VAL A 38 1.03 -1.46 6.49
CA VAL A 38 2.32 -1.06 5.91
C VAL A 38 2.09 -0.23 4.64
N THR A 39 1.20 -0.67 3.75
CA THR A 39 0.86 0.11 2.54
C THR A 39 0.17 1.42 2.90
N GLY A 40 -0.72 1.44 3.91
CA GLY A 40 -1.34 2.67 4.39
C GLY A 40 -0.34 3.68 4.92
N LEU A 41 0.63 3.22 5.73
CA LEU A 41 1.71 4.07 6.23
C LEU A 41 2.59 4.60 5.08
N GLY A 42 2.92 3.74 4.11
CA GLY A 42 3.62 4.14 2.90
C GLY A 42 2.88 5.21 2.10
N LEU A 43 1.55 5.08 1.96
CA LEU A 43 0.71 6.07 1.28
C LEU A 43 0.65 7.40 2.05
N VAL A 44 0.66 7.39 3.38
CA VAL A 44 0.75 8.63 4.18
C VAL A 44 2.04 9.38 3.88
N PHE A 45 3.19 8.69 3.87
CA PHE A 45 4.45 9.29 3.47
C PHE A 45 4.43 9.79 2.03
N PHE A 46 3.86 9.01 1.11
CA PHE A 46 3.68 9.43 -0.28
C PHE A 46 2.88 10.73 -0.36
N ILE A 47 1.71 10.84 0.29
CA ILE A 47 0.89 12.05 0.24
C ILE A 47 1.64 13.26 0.80
N PHE A 48 2.40 13.11 1.88
CA PHE A 48 3.23 14.19 2.41
C PHE A 48 4.26 14.68 1.37
N PHE A 49 5.05 13.78 0.78
CA PHE A 49 6.03 14.15 -0.24
C PHE A 49 5.38 14.63 -1.54
N HIS A 50 4.22 14.10 -1.88
CA HIS A 50 3.45 14.46 -3.07
C HIS A 50 2.96 15.90 -2.99
N ILE A 51 2.46 16.32 -1.83
CA ILE A 51 2.08 17.72 -1.61
C ILE A 51 3.29 18.64 -1.79
N LEU A 52 4.43 18.30 -1.16
CA LEU A 52 5.67 19.09 -1.32
C LEU A 52 6.13 19.15 -2.78
N SER A 53 6.06 18.05 -3.53
CA SER A 53 6.45 18.04 -4.94
C SER A 53 5.54 18.92 -5.79
N VAL A 54 4.22 18.85 -5.58
CA VAL A 54 3.24 19.65 -6.35
C VAL A 54 3.36 21.13 -6.00
N THR A 55 3.57 21.46 -4.72
CA THR A 55 3.81 22.85 -4.29
C THR A 55 5.07 23.42 -4.94
N LYS A 56 6.16 22.65 -5.02
CA LYS A 56 7.39 23.07 -5.70
C LYS A 56 7.22 23.18 -7.22
N ALA A 57 6.47 22.28 -7.84
CA ALA A 57 6.20 22.31 -9.27
C ALA A 57 5.38 23.54 -9.70
N THR A 58 4.50 24.01 -8.82
CA THR A 58 3.60 25.16 -9.06
C THR A 58 4.22 26.50 -8.60
N SER A 59 5.52 26.51 -8.30
CA SER A 59 6.23 27.74 -7.94
C SER A 59 6.27 28.72 -9.11
N ALA A 60 6.48 30.01 -8.83
CA ALA A 60 6.60 31.03 -9.87
C ALA A 60 7.85 30.88 -10.77
N ASP A 61 8.88 30.15 -10.32
CA ASP A 61 10.09 29.89 -11.08
C ASP A 61 9.94 28.63 -11.97
N PRO A 62 10.00 28.76 -13.31
CA PRO A 62 9.95 27.63 -14.23
C PRO A 62 11.07 26.59 -14.01
N SER A 63 12.22 26.99 -13.44
CA SER A 63 13.35 26.10 -13.23
C SER A 63 13.02 24.92 -12.29
N HIS A 64 12.12 25.14 -11.33
CA HIS A 64 11.68 24.10 -10.41
C HIS A 64 10.81 23.03 -11.06
N TYR A 65 9.99 23.43 -12.04
CA TYR A 65 9.20 22.50 -12.82
C TYR A 65 10.09 21.60 -13.68
N ASP A 66 11.06 22.19 -14.38
CA ASP A 66 12.02 21.46 -15.22
C ASP A 66 12.84 20.44 -14.43
N LEU A 67 13.29 20.83 -13.22
CA LEU A 67 13.99 19.92 -12.31
C LEU A 67 13.10 18.75 -11.84
N MET A 68 11.80 18.99 -11.61
CA MET A 68 10.89 17.93 -11.20
C MET A 68 10.64 16.92 -12.33
N ILE A 69 10.40 17.41 -13.55
CA ILE A 69 10.21 16.53 -14.72
C ILE A 69 11.46 15.70 -14.96
N ARG A 70 12.67 16.27 -14.81
CA ARG A 70 13.92 15.50 -14.88
C ARG A 70 13.97 14.38 -13.85
N ARG A 71 13.62 14.67 -12.59
CA ARG A 71 13.62 13.67 -11.51
C ARG A 71 12.65 12.52 -11.79
N MET A 72 11.47 12.80 -12.35
CA MET A 72 10.47 11.78 -12.70
C MET A 72 10.91 10.87 -13.85
N GLN A 73 11.88 11.30 -14.66
CA GLN A 73 12.45 10.51 -15.74
C GLN A 73 13.61 9.61 -15.26
N GLU A 74 14.00 9.67 -13.99
CA GLU A 74 15.05 8.79 -13.48
C GLU A 74 14.51 7.37 -13.21
N PRO A 75 15.31 6.34 -13.49
CA PRO A 75 14.87 4.94 -13.42
C PRO A 75 14.52 4.46 -12.01
N ASP A 76 15.14 5.02 -10.97
CA ASP A 76 14.82 4.74 -9.58
C ASP A 76 13.42 5.27 -9.20
N PHE A 77 13.01 6.41 -9.75
CA PHE A 77 11.68 6.96 -9.57
C PHE A 77 10.61 6.05 -10.19
N LYS A 78 10.88 5.49 -11.37
CA LYS A 78 9.98 4.52 -12.05
C LYS A 78 9.74 3.25 -11.22
N LEU A 79 10.76 2.75 -10.51
CA LEU A 79 10.56 1.65 -9.56
C LEU A 79 9.64 2.07 -8.39
N GLY A 80 9.83 3.28 -7.89
CA GLY A 80 8.97 3.90 -6.87
C GLY A 80 7.51 4.02 -7.32
N GLU A 81 7.26 4.42 -8.56
CA GLU A 81 5.91 4.52 -9.15
C GLU A 81 5.21 3.16 -9.20
N ILE A 82 5.90 2.10 -9.64
CA ILE A 82 5.34 0.74 -9.67
C ILE A 82 5.02 0.26 -8.26
N ALA A 83 5.94 0.46 -7.31
CA ALA A 83 5.75 0.07 -5.92
C ALA A 83 4.58 0.83 -5.27
N LEU A 84 4.49 2.13 -5.52
CA LEU A 84 3.39 2.98 -5.07
C LEU A 84 2.05 2.53 -5.67
N TYR A 85 2.02 2.26 -6.97
CA TYR A 85 0.82 1.79 -7.66
C TYR A 85 0.32 0.47 -7.08
N ALA A 86 1.22 -0.49 -6.83
CA ALA A 86 0.90 -1.74 -6.15
C ALA A 86 0.36 -1.52 -4.74
N ALA A 87 1.00 -0.64 -3.96
CA ALA A 87 0.58 -0.29 -2.60
C ALA A 87 -0.82 0.35 -2.59
N LEU A 88 -1.10 1.27 -3.51
CA LEU A 88 -2.38 1.95 -3.66
C LEU A 88 -3.51 0.96 -4.00
N LEU A 89 -3.32 0.13 -5.02
CA LEU A 89 -4.32 -0.88 -5.43
C LEU A 89 -4.63 -1.84 -4.30
N PHE A 90 -3.59 -2.40 -3.68
CA PHE A 90 -3.77 -3.34 -2.57
C PHE A 90 -4.46 -2.67 -1.38
N HIS A 91 -4.03 -1.45 -0.99
CA HIS A 91 -4.61 -0.73 0.15
C HIS A 91 -6.10 -0.43 -0.08
N GLY A 92 -6.44 0.14 -1.25
CA GLY A 92 -7.81 0.49 -1.61
C GLY A 92 -8.74 -0.72 -1.70
N LEU A 93 -8.33 -1.77 -2.41
CA LEU A 93 -9.15 -2.98 -2.59
C LEU A 93 -9.29 -3.79 -1.29
N ASN A 94 -8.23 -3.88 -0.49
CA ASN A 94 -8.29 -4.52 0.83
C ASN A 94 -9.18 -3.72 1.81
N GLY A 95 -9.11 -2.38 1.77
CA GLY A 95 -9.99 -1.51 2.55
C GLY A 95 -11.45 -1.67 2.13
N MET A 96 -11.73 -1.71 0.83
CA MET A 96 -13.07 -1.96 0.29
C MET A 96 -13.62 -3.31 0.74
N ARG A 97 -12.80 -4.37 0.78
CA ARG A 97 -13.21 -5.67 1.33
C ARG A 97 -13.70 -5.55 2.77
N ILE A 98 -12.95 -4.85 3.63
CA ILE A 98 -13.29 -4.66 5.03
C ILE A 98 -14.62 -3.90 5.14
N LEU A 99 -14.79 -2.82 4.37
CA LEU A 99 -16.06 -2.08 4.33
C LEU A 99 -17.25 -2.96 3.90
N LEU A 100 -17.06 -3.82 2.90
CA LEU A 100 -18.11 -4.74 2.44
C LEU A 100 -18.47 -5.82 3.48
N ILE A 101 -17.56 -6.19 4.37
CA ILE A 101 -17.85 -7.17 5.41
C ILE A 101 -18.53 -6.51 6.62
N ASP A 102 -18.08 -5.31 6.97
CA ASP A 102 -18.52 -4.61 8.17
C ASP A 102 -19.84 -3.87 7.96
N PHE A 103 -20.09 -3.34 6.75
CA PHE A 103 -21.27 -2.53 6.44
C PHE A 103 -22.29 -3.23 5.53
N VAL A 104 -21.86 -4.10 4.62
CA VAL A 104 -22.77 -4.90 3.80
C VAL A 104 -22.94 -6.25 4.50
N LEU A 105 -24.17 -6.79 4.52
CA LEU A 105 -24.57 -8.06 5.15
C LEU A 105 -23.87 -9.31 4.56
N VAL A 106 -22.65 -9.19 4.05
CA VAL A 106 -21.85 -10.29 3.56
C VAL A 106 -21.35 -11.09 4.75
N ASN A 107 -21.96 -12.25 4.93
CA ASN A 107 -21.65 -13.16 6.03
C ASN A 107 -20.14 -13.41 6.15
N THR A 108 -19.60 -13.28 7.37
CA THR A 108 -18.18 -13.37 7.71
C THR A 108 -17.54 -14.67 7.21
N HIS A 109 -18.34 -15.73 7.03
CA HIS A 109 -17.93 -17.00 6.45
C HIS A 109 -17.38 -16.91 5.01
N ARG A 110 -17.73 -15.88 4.23
CA ARG A 110 -17.24 -15.68 2.85
C ARG A 110 -15.93 -14.89 2.77
N ASN A 111 -15.32 -14.54 3.91
CA ASN A 111 -14.08 -13.75 3.97
C ASN A 111 -12.94 -14.30 3.10
N LYS A 112 -12.74 -15.63 3.13
CA LYS A 112 -11.65 -16.26 2.36
C LYS A 112 -11.85 -16.09 0.86
N MET A 113 -13.08 -16.22 0.38
CA MET A 113 -13.42 -16.03 -1.03
C MET A 113 -13.22 -14.57 -1.45
N LEU A 114 -13.72 -13.63 -0.66
CA LEU A 114 -13.55 -12.19 -0.94
C LEU A 114 -12.08 -11.76 -0.91
N PHE A 115 -11.29 -12.30 0.02
CA PHE A 115 -9.86 -12.05 0.10
C PHE A 115 -9.16 -12.44 -1.22
N TRP A 116 -9.38 -13.67 -1.69
CA TRP A 116 -8.79 -14.13 -2.95
C TRP A 116 -9.32 -13.38 -4.16
N ALA A 117 -10.61 -13.02 -4.20
CA ALA A 117 -11.17 -12.19 -5.25
C ALA A 117 -10.48 -10.81 -5.31
N CYS A 118 -10.33 -10.13 -4.18
CA CYS A 118 -9.60 -8.87 -4.10
C CYS A 118 -8.13 -9.02 -4.51
N CYS A 119 -7.46 -10.10 -4.11
CA CYS A 119 -6.09 -10.38 -4.55
C CYS A 119 -5.99 -10.55 -6.07
N TRP A 120 -6.88 -11.33 -6.68
CA TRP A 120 -6.91 -11.50 -8.13
C TRP A 120 -7.17 -10.20 -8.87
N ILE A 121 -8.15 -9.40 -8.42
CA ILE A 121 -8.44 -8.09 -8.99
C ILE A 121 -7.23 -7.17 -8.85
N THR A 122 -6.56 -7.17 -7.70
CA THR A 122 -5.33 -6.38 -7.47
C THR A 122 -4.25 -6.77 -8.47
N VAL A 123 -3.99 -8.06 -8.67
CA VAL A 123 -2.96 -8.55 -9.60
C VAL A 123 -3.30 -8.21 -11.05
N ILE A 124 -4.56 -8.39 -11.46
CA ILE A 124 -5.00 -8.07 -12.83
C ILE A 124 -4.82 -6.58 -13.12
N LEU A 125 -5.29 -5.72 -12.21
CA LEU A 125 -5.15 -4.26 -12.37
C LEU A 125 -3.68 -3.84 -12.32
N LEU A 126 -2.88 -4.44 -11.44
CA LEU A 126 -1.45 -4.18 -11.35
C LEU A 126 -0.76 -4.49 -12.68
N ILE A 127 -1.01 -5.67 -13.27
CA ILE A 127 -0.42 -6.04 -14.57
C ILE A 127 -0.91 -5.08 -15.66
N ALA A 128 -2.22 -4.84 -15.74
CA ALA A 128 -2.82 -3.97 -16.75
C ALA A 128 -2.28 -2.54 -16.69
N GLY A 129 -2.06 -1.98 -15.51
CA GLY A 129 -1.49 -0.64 -15.33
C GLY A 129 0.04 -0.59 -15.42
N THR A 130 0.73 -1.66 -15.04
CA THR A 130 2.20 -1.71 -15.12
C THR A 130 2.68 -1.82 -16.57
N ILE A 131 1.94 -2.49 -17.46
CA ILE A 131 2.28 -2.58 -18.89
C ILE A 131 2.48 -1.19 -19.53
N PRO A 132 1.49 -0.28 -19.54
CA PRO A 132 1.67 1.06 -20.13
C PRO A 132 2.73 1.87 -19.38
N LEU A 133 2.84 1.71 -18.06
CA LEU A 133 3.87 2.38 -17.24
C LEU A 133 5.29 1.93 -17.65
N LEU A 134 5.50 0.65 -17.92
CA LEU A 134 6.76 0.13 -18.41
C LEU A 134 7.04 0.57 -19.85
N LEU A 135 6.03 0.51 -20.72
CA LEU A 135 6.12 0.86 -22.14
C LEU A 135 6.39 2.35 -22.38
N HIS A 136 5.99 3.24 -21.47
CA HIS A 136 6.43 4.62 -21.54
C HIS A 136 7.95 4.67 -21.23
N SER A 137 8.76 4.78 -22.28
CA SER A 137 10.23 4.77 -22.21
C SER A 137 10.82 6.19 -22.21
N ASN A 138 10.27 7.08 -21.38
CA ASN A 138 10.85 8.42 -21.14
C ASN A 138 11.80 8.39 -19.95
N VAL A 139 12.68 7.39 -19.88
CA VAL A 139 13.64 7.22 -18.78
C VAL A 139 15.02 7.55 -19.31
N GLN A 140 15.74 8.44 -18.64
CA GLN A 140 17.12 8.75 -19.00
C GLN A 140 17.98 7.51 -18.72
N PRO A 141 18.87 7.08 -19.64
CA PRO A 141 19.77 5.98 -19.36
C PRO A 141 20.61 6.29 -18.12
N PHE A 142 20.82 5.29 -17.25
CA PHE A 142 21.55 5.42 -15.97
C PHE A 142 22.94 6.08 -16.09
N PHE A 143 23.52 6.15 -17.29
CA PHE A 143 24.89 6.59 -17.54
C PHE A 143 25.00 7.76 -18.54
N THR A 144 23.91 8.46 -18.84
CA THR A 144 23.94 9.60 -19.78
C THR A 144 23.20 10.82 -19.24
N ASP A 145 23.92 11.93 -19.07
CA ASP A 145 23.37 13.24 -18.67
C ASP A 145 22.75 14.01 -19.85
N THR A 146 22.11 13.32 -20.79
CA THR A 146 21.52 13.95 -21.98
C THR A 146 20.02 14.10 -21.81
N LEU A 147 19.57 15.36 -21.80
CA LEU A 147 18.15 15.71 -21.76
C LEU A 147 17.46 15.28 -23.07
N PRO A 148 16.26 14.69 -23.01
CA PRO A 148 15.38 14.63 -24.17
C PRO A 148 15.02 16.08 -24.58
N GLY A 149 15.60 16.56 -25.68
CA GLY A 149 15.45 17.94 -26.16
C GLY A 149 16.63 18.88 -25.91
N GLY A 150 17.74 18.40 -25.33
CA GLY A 150 18.96 19.18 -25.11
C GLY A 150 20.14 18.74 -25.99
N GLY A 151 19.91 18.59 -27.29
CA GLY A 151 20.98 18.37 -28.27
C GLY A 151 21.14 19.58 -29.16
N ASN A 152 22.29 20.26 -29.05
CA ASN A 152 22.85 21.33 -29.89
C ASN A 152 21.92 22.51 -30.26
#